data_AF-A0A1E7FKM7-F1
#
_entry.id   AF-A0A1E7FKM7-F1
#
_cell.length_a   1.000
_cell.length_b   1.000
_cell.length_c   1.000
_cell.angle_alpha   90.00
_cell.angle_beta   90.00
_cell.angle_gamma   90.00
#
_symmetry.space_group_name_H-M   'P 1'
#
loop_
_entity.id
_entity.type
_entity.pdbx_description
1 polymer ?
#
loop_
_entity_poly.entity_id
_entity_poly.type
_entity_poly.pdbx_seq_one_letter_code
_entity_poly.pdbx_strand_id
1 'polypeptide(L)'
;MIISSSSLASSSSSSSSPSSSFQQRYFSDEGPKQRVVKVKKKKRESKIETSSSGRPRDLQILLDCLDAPKNKTPPPADEEEKKRREIIQKNYTVGKFKQHNAENHDLACQMRMKTHAINMLPKRTALKEKALVVDSNNFPPRWRAIPAWTPPIKDFNPSKYLITEE
;
A
#
# COMPACT_ATOMS: atom_id res chain seq x y z
N MET A 1 -45.26 -33.47 30.66
CA MET A 1 -44.27 -33.76 29.58
C MET A 1 -42.95 -33.14 30.01
N ILE A 2 -41.93 -33.98 30.16
CA ILE A 2 -40.64 -33.67 30.79
C ILE A 2 -39.73 -33.08 29.70
N ILE A 3 -39.25 -31.84 29.89
CA ILE A 3 -38.25 -31.23 29.00
C ILE A 3 -36.89 -31.44 29.65
N SER A 4 -36.10 -32.32 29.04
CA SER A 4 -34.77 -32.70 29.50
C SER A 4 -33.74 -31.61 29.17
N SER A 5 -33.02 -31.16 30.18
CA SER A 5 -31.86 -30.28 30.11
C SER A 5 -30.65 -31.05 29.58
N SER A 6 -30.07 -30.58 28.48
CA SER A 6 -28.79 -31.09 27.94
C SER A 6 -27.68 -30.06 28.18
N SER A 7 -26.70 -30.51 28.95
CA SER A 7 -25.47 -29.83 29.33
C SER A 7 -24.45 -29.88 28.19
N LEU A 8 -23.97 -28.72 27.74
CA LEU A 8 -22.85 -28.62 26.80
C LEU A 8 -21.55 -28.37 27.57
N ALA A 9 -20.74 -29.41 27.68
CA ALA A 9 -19.37 -29.34 28.16
C ALA A 9 -18.51 -28.56 27.16
N SER A 10 -17.86 -27.49 27.62
CA SER A 10 -16.92 -26.69 26.84
C SER A 10 -15.50 -27.23 27.07
N SER A 11 -14.94 -27.89 26.08
CA SER A 11 -13.53 -28.29 26.05
C SER A 11 -12.67 -27.12 25.54
N SER A 12 -11.91 -26.52 26.44
CA SER A 12 -10.87 -25.55 26.14
C SER A 12 -9.61 -26.27 25.66
N SER A 13 -9.40 -26.33 24.35
CA SER A 13 -8.13 -26.76 23.75
C SER A 13 -7.26 -25.55 23.43
N SER A 14 -6.12 -25.51 24.09
CA SER A 14 -4.96 -24.68 23.84
C SER A 14 -4.49 -24.74 22.38
N SER A 15 -4.10 -23.60 21.82
CA SER A 15 -3.14 -23.57 20.71
C SER A 15 -2.11 -22.47 20.95
N SER A 16 -0.88 -22.93 21.08
CA SER A 16 0.36 -22.19 21.26
C SER A 16 0.87 -21.63 19.94
N SER A 17 1.30 -20.36 19.99
CA SER A 17 2.27 -19.66 19.13
C SER A 17 2.00 -19.50 17.63
N PRO A 18 2.31 -18.30 17.11
CA PRO A 18 3.17 -18.21 15.95
C PRO A 18 4.42 -17.38 16.22
N SER A 19 5.52 -17.95 15.71
CA SER A 19 6.84 -17.38 15.51
C SER A 19 6.79 -15.94 14.97
N SER A 20 7.55 -15.06 15.60
CA SER A 20 7.83 -13.73 15.09
C SER A 20 8.60 -13.85 13.77
N SER A 21 7.90 -13.59 12.67
CA SER A 21 8.50 -13.40 11.37
C SER A 21 9.49 -12.23 11.42
N PHE A 22 10.73 -12.52 11.06
CA PHE A 22 11.75 -11.53 10.76
C PHE A 22 11.21 -10.56 9.70
N GLN A 23 10.87 -9.34 10.10
CA GLN A 23 10.72 -8.23 9.17
C GLN A 23 12.11 -7.77 8.74
N GLN A 24 12.58 -8.25 7.58
CA GLN A 24 13.72 -7.64 6.90
C GLN A 24 13.36 -6.22 6.50
N ARG A 25 13.91 -5.22 7.19
CA ARG A 25 13.85 -3.82 6.79
C ARG A 25 14.66 -3.66 5.51
N TYR A 26 13.98 -3.50 4.38
CA TYR A 26 14.57 -3.07 3.11
C TYR A 26 14.86 -1.56 3.16
N PHE A 27 15.88 -1.17 3.90
CA PHE A 27 16.58 0.10 3.71
C PHE A 27 18.06 -0.16 3.98
N SER A 28 18.77 -0.63 2.95
CA SER A 28 20.23 -0.65 2.93
C SER A 28 20.72 0.78 2.68
N ASP A 29 21.47 1.31 3.64
CA ASP A 29 21.92 2.70 3.74
C ASP A 29 23.14 3.04 2.86
N GLU A 30 23.32 2.36 1.72
CA GLU A 30 24.46 2.55 0.82
C GLU A 30 23.96 2.75 -0.62
N GLY A 31 23.68 4.01 -0.96
CA GLY A 31 23.51 4.46 -2.35
C GLY A 31 24.85 4.71 -3.05
N PRO A 32 24.91 4.74 -4.39
CA PRO A 32 26.15 4.82 -5.14
C PRO A 32 26.81 6.20 -5.01
N LYS A 33 28.08 6.22 -4.57
CA LYS A 33 28.94 7.40 -4.45
C LYS A 33 29.25 7.99 -5.84
N GLN A 34 28.57 9.08 -6.22
CA GLN A 34 28.95 9.87 -7.39
C GLN A 34 30.04 10.89 -7.03
N ARG A 35 31.14 10.84 -7.78
CA ARG A 35 32.32 11.69 -7.63
C ARG A 35 32.09 13.00 -8.40
N VAL A 36 31.79 14.09 -7.70
CA VAL A 36 31.59 15.41 -8.31
C VAL A 36 32.93 16.13 -8.49
N VAL A 37 33.29 16.43 -9.73
CA VAL A 37 34.44 17.28 -10.10
C VAL A 37 34.08 18.74 -9.84
N LYS A 38 34.90 19.42 -9.04
CA LYS A 38 34.74 20.84 -8.69
C LYS A 38 35.11 21.74 -9.87
N VAL A 39 34.14 22.40 -10.48
CA VAL A 39 34.36 23.58 -11.32
C VAL A 39 34.08 24.83 -10.48
N LYS A 40 35.11 25.64 -10.25
CA LYS A 40 34.99 26.95 -9.59
C LYS A 40 34.28 27.91 -10.54
N LYS A 41 33.04 28.29 -10.24
CA LYS A 41 32.34 29.38 -10.93
C LYS A 41 32.00 30.51 -9.97
N LYS A 42 32.26 31.72 -10.45
CA LYS A 42 32.36 33.00 -9.77
C LYS A 42 31.00 33.44 -9.18
N LYS A 43 31.03 33.84 -7.91
CA LYS A 43 29.88 34.24 -7.08
C LYS A 43 29.29 35.59 -7.56
N ARG A 44 27.99 35.62 -7.88
CA ARG A 44 27.17 36.83 -7.89
C ARG A 44 26.29 36.77 -6.66
N GLU A 45 26.46 37.72 -5.75
CA GLU A 45 25.70 37.81 -4.51
C GLU A 45 24.35 38.46 -4.80
N SER A 46 23.31 37.63 -4.95
CA SER A 46 21.93 38.07 -4.74
C SER A 46 21.62 37.89 -3.25
N LYS A 47 21.30 39.01 -2.62
CA LYS A 47 21.00 39.15 -1.21
C LYS A 47 19.61 38.55 -0.94
N ILE A 48 19.53 37.23 -0.78
CA ILE A 48 18.36 36.54 -0.21
C ILE A 48 18.55 36.60 1.30
N GLU A 49 17.62 37.25 1.99
CA GLU A 49 17.58 37.34 3.44
C GLU A 49 17.49 35.94 4.03
N THR A 50 18.66 35.40 4.40
CA THR A 50 18.80 34.16 5.13
C THR A 50 18.35 34.38 6.56
N SER A 51 17.13 33.93 6.88
CA SER A 51 16.78 33.55 8.24
C SER A 51 17.67 32.37 8.68
N SER A 52 18.83 32.71 9.26
CA SER A 52 19.62 32.04 10.31
C SER A 52 19.92 30.53 10.29
N SER A 53 19.58 29.76 9.25
CA SER A 53 19.83 28.32 9.23
C SER A 53 20.14 27.90 7.79
N GLY A 54 21.38 27.48 7.51
CA GLY A 54 21.81 27.00 6.19
C GLY A 54 21.17 25.67 5.76
N ARG A 55 19.93 25.41 6.19
CA ARG A 55 19.16 24.20 5.93
C ARG A 55 18.31 24.38 4.65
N PRO A 56 18.09 23.30 3.88
CA PRO A 56 17.20 23.35 2.73
C PRO A 56 15.76 23.68 3.17
N ARG A 57 15.04 24.46 2.36
CA ARG A 57 13.68 24.98 2.64
C ARG A 57 12.70 23.88 3.06
N ASP A 58 12.73 22.73 2.39
CA ASP A 58 11.83 21.60 2.67
C ASP A 58 12.06 20.98 4.06
N LEU A 59 13.33 20.95 4.50
CA LEU A 59 13.69 20.47 5.83
C LEU A 59 13.23 21.49 6.89
N GLN A 60 13.34 22.78 6.61
CA GLN A 60 12.81 23.81 7.51
C GLN A 60 11.28 23.68 7.65
N ILE A 61 10.55 23.48 6.54
CA ILE A 61 9.08 23.24 6.58
C ILE A 61 8.76 21.99 7.40
N LEU A 62 9.50 20.90 7.21
CA LEU A 62 9.30 19.66 7.97
C LEU A 62 9.50 19.89 9.48
N LEU A 63 10.57 20.62 9.85
CA LEU A 63 10.83 20.98 11.24
C LEU A 63 9.75 21.91 11.80
N ASP A 64 9.35 22.92 11.04
CA ASP A 64 8.28 23.84 11.43
C ASP A 64 6.95 23.10 11.60
N CYS A 65 6.66 22.07 10.80
CA CYS A 65 5.49 21.19 10.97
C CYS A 65 5.57 20.30 12.21
N LEU A 66 6.77 19.87 12.60
CA LEU A 66 6.98 19.07 13.82
C LEU A 66 6.91 19.93 15.09
N ASP A 67 7.47 21.14 15.03
CA ASP A 67 7.50 22.11 16.11
C ASP A 67 6.20 22.94 16.20
N ALA A 68 5.31 22.83 15.20
CA ALA A 68 4.04 23.53 15.17
C ALA A 68 3.24 23.23 16.45
N PRO A 69 2.71 24.26 17.13
CA PRO A 69 1.88 24.06 18.30
C PRO A 69 0.65 23.24 17.88
N LYS A 70 0.24 22.30 18.74
CA LYS A 70 -0.98 21.52 18.52
C LYS A 70 -2.13 22.50 18.27
N ASN A 71 -2.66 22.48 17.05
CA ASN A 71 -3.78 23.35 16.67
C ASN A 71 -4.92 23.21 17.68
N LYS A 72 -5.69 24.29 17.86
CA LYS A 72 -6.92 24.27 18.65
C LYS A 72 -7.75 23.07 18.21
N THR A 73 -8.18 22.25 19.17
CA THR A 73 -9.11 21.15 18.92
C THR A 73 -10.26 21.68 18.06
N PRO A 74 -10.61 21.00 16.96
CA PRO A 74 -11.73 21.44 16.15
C PRO A 74 -12.98 21.56 17.03
N PRO A 75 -13.92 22.46 16.71
CA PRO A 75 -15.14 22.61 17.49
C PRO A 75 -15.83 21.24 17.61
N PRO A 76 -16.39 20.91 18.80
CA PRO A 76 -17.12 19.67 18.97
C PRO A 76 -18.26 19.64 17.94
N ALA A 77 -18.39 18.52 17.23
CA ALA A 77 -19.47 18.34 16.26
C ALA A 77 -20.82 18.27 17.00
N ASP A 78 -21.85 18.83 16.38
CA ASP A 78 -23.23 18.69 16.84
C ASP A 78 -23.62 17.20 16.96
N GLU A 79 -24.52 16.88 17.90
CA GLU A 79 -24.91 15.50 18.16
C GLU A 79 -25.54 14.80 16.95
N GLU A 80 -26.27 15.56 16.13
CA GLU A 80 -26.88 15.06 14.90
C GLU A 80 -25.83 14.68 13.86
N GLU A 81 -24.83 15.54 13.66
CA GLU A 81 -23.72 15.28 12.74
C GLU A 81 -22.85 14.12 13.25
N LYS A 82 -22.66 13.99 14.57
CA LYS A 82 -21.98 12.83 15.16
C LYS A 82 -22.71 11.53 14.86
N LYS A 83 -24.03 11.47 15.07
CA LYS A 83 -24.87 10.31 14.74
C LYS A 83 -24.80 9.98 13.25
N ARG A 84 -24.83 11.01 12.38
CA ARG A 84 -24.69 10.84 10.93
C ARG A 84 -23.34 10.21 10.56
N ARG A 85 -22.23 10.70 11.13
CA ARG A 85 -20.89 10.15 10.91
C ARG A 85 -20.77 8.71 11.39
N GLU A 86 -21.35 8.38 12.54
CA GLU A 86 -21.37 7.00 13.05
C GLU A 86 -22.11 6.05 12.10
N ILE A 87 -23.24 6.48 11.53
CA ILE A 87 -23.99 5.70 10.53
C ILE A 87 -23.15 5.50 9.27
N ILE A 88 -22.53 6.57 8.75
CA ILE A 88 -21.65 6.51 7.57
C ILE A 88 -20.49 5.54 7.82
N GLN A 89 -19.85 5.60 8.99
CA GLN A 89 -18.74 4.73 9.35
C GLN A 89 -19.15 3.26 9.39
N LYS A 90 -20.30 2.95 10.01
CA LYS A 90 -20.83 1.58 10.07
C LYS A 90 -21.13 1.05 8.67
N ASN A 91 -21.81 1.85 7.85
CA ASN A 91 -22.15 1.49 6.47
C ASN A 91 -20.91 1.26 5.61
N TYR A 92 -19.91 2.14 5.72
CA TYR A 92 -18.64 2.01 5.02
C TYR A 92 -17.91 0.72 5.42
N THR A 93 -17.83 0.44 6.72
CA THR A 93 -17.17 -0.75 7.25
C THR A 93 -17.85 -2.02 6.75
N VAL A 94 -19.19 -2.10 6.85
CA VAL A 94 -19.98 -3.22 6.31
C VAL A 94 -19.77 -3.38 4.80
N GLY A 95 -19.79 -2.27 4.06
CA GLY A 95 -19.54 -2.27 2.61
C GLY A 95 -18.16 -2.83 2.25
N LYS A 96 -17.12 -2.44 3.00
CA LYS A 96 -15.75 -2.96 2.80
C LYS A 96 -15.61 -4.44 3.12
N PHE A 97 -16.27 -4.93 4.17
CA PHE A 97 -16.31 -6.37 4.44
C PHE A 97 -17.02 -7.15 3.33
N LYS A 98 -18.14 -6.64 2.80
CA LYS A 98 -18.83 -7.27 1.66
C LYS A 98 -17.93 -7.34 0.43
N GLN A 99 -17.25 -6.24 0.09
CA GLN A 99 -16.30 -6.19 -1.02
C GLN A 99 -15.18 -7.22 -0.84
N HIS A 100 -14.54 -7.23 0.34
CA HIS A 100 -13.46 -8.16 0.65
C HIS A 100 -13.91 -9.62 0.58
N ASN A 101 -15.10 -9.93 1.11
CA ASN A 101 -15.64 -11.29 1.07
C ASN A 101 -15.95 -11.75 -0.35
N ALA A 102 -16.47 -10.86 -1.21
CA ALA A 102 -16.72 -11.17 -2.62
C ALA A 102 -15.39 -11.44 -3.37
N GLU A 103 -14.41 -10.56 -3.21
CA GLU A 103 -13.08 -10.73 -3.82
C GLU A 103 -12.40 -12.03 -3.36
N ASN A 104 -12.44 -12.33 -2.05
CA ASN A 104 -11.88 -13.58 -1.51
C ASN A 104 -12.62 -14.82 -2.01
N HIS A 105 -13.96 -14.76 -2.10
CA HIS A 105 -14.75 -15.85 -2.63
C HIS A 105 -14.35 -16.15 -4.09
N ASP A 106 -14.22 -15.12 -4.91
CA ASP A 106 -13.84 -15.25 -6.32
C ASP A 106 -12.42 -15.81 -6.46
N LEU A 107 -11.47 -15.31 -5.68
CA LEU A 107 -10.10 -15.85 -5.63
C LEU A 107 -10.09 -17.32 -5.19
N ALA A 108 -10.85 -17.68 -4.16
CA ALA A 108 -10.96 -19.06 -3.68
C ALA A 108 -11.54 -19.98 -4.76
N CYS A 109 -12.58 -19.56 -5.46
CA CYS A 109 -13.14 -20.27 -6.61
C CYS A 109 -12.09 -20.46 -7.71
N GLN A 110 -11.38 -19.40 -8.10
CA GLN A 110 -10.32 -19.49 -9.12
C GLN A 110 -9.19 -20.45 -8.70
N MET A 111 -8.75 -20.41 -7.44
CA MET A 111 -7.75 -21.35 -6.92
C MET A 111 -8.27 -22.80 -6.97
N ARG A 112 -9.50 -23.05 -6.52
CA ARG A 112 -10.12 -24.40 -6.58
C ARG A 112 -10.20 -24.91 -8.01
N MET A 113 -10.63 -24.07 -8.95
CA MET A 113 -10.71 -24.44 -10.37
C MET A 113 -9.33 -24.75 -10.95
N LYS A 114 -8.31 -23.94 -10.64
CA LYS A 114 -6.92 -24.20 -11.08
C LYS A 114 -6.39 -25.51 -10.51
N THR A 115 -6.56 -25.75 -9.22
CA THR A 115 -6.15 -27.00 -8.57
C THR A 115 -6.88 -28.20 -9.17
N HIS A 116 -8.19 -28.07 -9.42
CA HIS A 116 -8.99 -29.10 -10.08
C HIS A 116 -8.47 -29.41 -11.49
N ALA A 117 -8.18 -28.38 -12.29
CA ALA A 117 -7.62 -28.55 -13.64
C ALA A 117 -6.26 -29.25 -13.62
N ILE A 118 -5.36 -28.90 -12.69
CA ILE A 118 -4.06 -29.58 -12.52
C ILE A 118 -4.24 -31.04 -12.10
N ASN A 119 -5.27 -31.33 -11.31
CA ASN A 119 -5.58 -32.71 -10.87
C ASN A 119 -6.18 -33.57 -11.99
N MET A 120 -6.86 -32.95 -12.96
CA MET A 120 -7.37 -33.62 -14.15
C MET A 120 -6.28 -34.04 -15.15
N LEU A 121 -5.08 -33.45 -15.06
CA LEU A 121 -3.96 -33.88 -15.90
C LEU A 121 -3.49 -35.29 -15.51
N PRO A 122 -3.17 -36.17 -16.48
CA PRO A 122 -2.68 -37.51 -16.19
C PRO A 122 -1.43 -37.50 -15.30
N LYS A 123 -1.41 -38.38 -14.30
CA LYS A 123 -0.31 -38.48 -13.33
C LYS A 123 0.98 -38.90 -14.05
N ARG A 124 2.14 -38.41 -13.58
CA ARG A 124 3.48 -38.73 -14.10
C ARG A 124 3.70 -38.35 -15.57
N THR A 125 3.04 -37.30 -16.05
CA THR A 125 3.30 -36.73 -17.37
C THR A 125 4.14 -35.48 -17.25
N ALA A 126 5.04 -35.26 -18.22
CA ALA A 126 5.85 -34.05 -18.31
C ALA A 126 5.00 -32.76 -18.37
N LEU A 127 3.75 -32.87 -18.85
CA LEU A 127 2.79 -31.75 -18.86
C LEU A 127 2.41 -31.30 -17.46
N LYS A 128 2.13 -32.25 -16.55
CA LYS A 128 1.78 -31.93 -15.17
C LYS A 128 2.98 -31.36 -14.40
N GLU A 129 4.17 -31.90 -14.64
CA GLU A 129 5.40 -31.39 -14.04
C GLU A 129 5.69 -29.95 -14.49
N LYS A 130 5.59 -29.66 -15.80
CA LYS A 130 5.75 -28.30 -16.33
C LYS A 130 4.70 -27.34 -15.79
N ALA A 131 3.45 -27.78 -15.62
CA ALA A 131 2.38 -26.94 -15.07
C ALA A 131 2.60 -26.55 -13.58
N LEU A 132 3.42 -27.30 -12.84
CA LEU A 132 3.77 -27.00 -11.45
C LEU A 132 4.99 -26.08 -11.32
N VAL A 133 5.72 -25.81 -12.41
CA VAL A 133 6.87 -24.91 -12.38
C VAL A 133 6.40 -23.47 -12.18
N VAL A 134 6.96 -22.81 -11.17
CA VAL A 134 6.69 -21.38 -10.89
C VAL A 134 7.47 -20.53 -11.88
N ASP A 135 6.76 -19.72 -12.67
CA ASP A 135 7.39 -18.76 -13.56
C ASP A 135 7.94 -17.56 -12.76
N SER A 136 9.27 -17.46 -12.69
CA SER A 136 9.98 -16.38 -11.99
C SER A 136 9.95 -15.05 -12.76
N ASN A 137 9.60 -15.07 -14.05
CA ASN A 137 9.54 -13.89 -14.91
C ASN A 137 8.11 -13.34 -15.08
N ASN A 138 7.16 -13.84 -14.29
CA ASN A 138 5.75 -13.48 -14.38
C ASN A 138 5.44 -12.12 -13.74
N PHE A 139 6.08 -11.07 -14.24
CA PHE A 139 5.72 -9.69 -13.92
C PHE A 139 4.46 -9.29 -14.70
N PRO A 140 3.65 -8.35 -14.18
CA PRO A 140 2.56 -7.76 -14.94
C PRO A 140 3.09 -7.28 -16.30
N PRO A 141 2.40 -7.58 -17.41
CA PRO A 141 2.88 -7.18 -18.72
C PRO A 141 3.00 -5.65 -18.79
N ARG A 142 4.17 -5.14 -19.22
CA ARG A 142 4.45 -3.70 -19.26
C ARG A 142 3.51 -2.89 -20.15
N TRP A 143 2.77 -3.56 -21.04
CA TRP A 143 1.75 -2.95 -21.88
C TRP A 143 0.42 -2.70 -21.16
N ARG A 144 0.19 -3.28 -19.97
CA ARG A 144 -0.96 -2.95 -19.12
C ARG A 144 -0.64 -1.71 -18.29
N ALA A 145 -1.18 -0.56 -18.70
CA ALA A 145 -1.09 0.65 -17.92
C ALA A 145 -1.94 0.56 -16.64
N ILE A 146 -1.48 1.20 -15.56
CA ILE A 146 -2.28 1.42 -14.36
C ILE A 146 -3.42 2.36 -14.73
N PRO A 147 -4.68 2.08 -14.32
CA PRO A 147 -5.79 2.97 -14.62
C PRO A 147 -5.51 4.36 -14.04
N ALA A 148 -5.56 5.37 -14.90
CA ALA A 148 -5.49 6.77 -14.53
C ALA A 148 -6.89 7.38 -14.50
N TRP A 149 -7.05 8.48 -13.75
CA TRP A 149 -8.31 9.21 -13.70
C TRP A 149 -8.74 9.75 -15.07
N THR A 150 -7.76 10.16 -15.89
CA THR A 150 -7.97 10.62 -17.27
C THR A 150 -7.19 9.75 -18.24
N PRO A 151 -7.73 9.45 -19.43
CA PRO A 151 -6.99 8.72 -20.45
C PRO A 151 -5.80 9.56 -20.96
N PRO A 152 -4.71 8.92 -21.43
CA PRO A 152 -3.57 9.64 -21.97
C PRO A 152 -3.96 10.41 -23.23
N ILE A 153 -3.52 11.67 -23.32
CA ILE A 153 -3.70 12.51 -24.51
C ILE A 153 -2.79 11.96 -25.62
N LYS A 154 -3.36 11.72 -26.80
CA LYS A 154 -2.62 11.21 -27.95
C LYS A 154 -1.50 12.20 -28.34
N ASP A 155 -0.30 11.68 -28.56
CA ASP A 155 0.90 12.43 -29.00
C ASP A 155 1.38 13.53 -28.04
N PHE A 156 0.84 13.59 -26.82
CA PHE A 156 1.31 14.52 -25.80
C PHE A 156 2.64 14.04 -25.22
N ASN A 157 3.70 14.81 -25.46
CA ASN A 157 5.02 14.54 -24.89
C ASN A 157 5.30 15.53 -23.74
N PRO A 158 5.28 15.07 -22.46
CA PRO A 158 5.48 15.95 -21.31
C PRO A 158 6.87 16.60 -21.31
N SER A 159 7.89 15.97 -21.92
CA SER A 159 9.25 16.52 -21.98
C SER A 159 9.34 17.84 -22.72
N LYS A 160 8.38 18.18 -23.59
CA LYS A 160 8.34 19.47 -24.30
C LYS A 160 7.92 20.64 -23.41
N TYR A 161 7.35 20.37 -22.24
CA TYR A 161 6.74 21.36 -21.35
C TYR A 161 7.34 21.37 -19.94
N LEU A 162 8.31 20.50 -19.67
CA LEU A 162 9.10 20.57 -18.44
C LEU A 162 10.07 21.75 -18.56
N ILE A 163 9.83 22.79 -17.78
CA ILE A 163 10.75 23.93 -17.66
C ILE A 163 11.98 23.42 -16.90
N THR A 164 13.07 23.16 -17.62
CA THR A 164 14.38 23.00 -16.99
C THR A 164 14.82 24.37 -16.52
N GLU A 165 14.91 24.58 -15.21
CA GLU A 165 15.55 25.77 -14.65
C GLU A 165 17.03 25.76 -15.07
N GLU A 166 17.41 26.70 -15.96
CA GLU A 166 18.81 27.02 -16.30
C GLU A 166 19.48 27.91 -15.23
#